data_AF-A0A2I9DVD5-F1
#
_entry.id   AF-A0A2I9DVD5-F1
#
_cell.length_a   1.000
_cell.length_b   1.000
_cell.length_c   1.000
_cell.angle_alpha   90.00
_cell.angle_beta   90.00
_cell.angle_gamma   90.00
#
_symmetry.space_group_name_H-M   'P 1'
#
loop_
_entity.id
_entity.type
_entity.pdbx_description
1 polymer ?
#
loop_
_entity_poly.entity_id
_entity_poly.type
_entity_poly.pdbx_seq_one_letter_code
_entity_poly.pdbx_strand_id
1 'polypeptide(L)' 'MTPLGLFLTKKSVNRAMVSRRTGISQARLSQLSSNESTKLRVDELYLIALAIDVEPSELLNEVCKGLKLPKE' A
#
# COMPACT_ATOMS: atom_id res chain seq x y z
N MET A 1 -4.03 -11.29 -3.40
CA MET A 1 -3.42 -10.25 -2.52
C MET A 1 -2.84 -9.20 -3.43
N THR A 2 -3.13 -7.93 -3.16
CA THR A 2 -2.61 -6.82 -3.95
C THR A 2 -1.09 -6.71 -3.77
N PRO A 3 -0.36 -6.05 -4.69
CA PRO A 3 1.07 -5.81 -4.52
C PRO A 3 1.38 -5.05 -3.21
N LEU A 4 0.48 -4.16 -2.78
CA LEU A 4 0.58 -3.50 -1.47
C LEU A 4 0.50 -4.52 -0.32
N GLY A 5 -0.48 -5.44 -0.36
CA GLY A 5 -0.63 -6.47 0.67
C GLY A 5 0.58 -7.40 0.76
N LEU A 6 1.15 -7.78 -0.38
CA LEU A 6 2.38 -8.57 -0.44
C LEU A 6 3.57 -7.80 0.14
N PHE A 7 3.70 -6.52 -0.19
CA PHE A 7 4.76 -5.65 0.34
C PHE A 7 4.69 -5.50 1.87
N LEU A 8 3.49 -5.26 2.40
CA LEU A 8 3.26 -5.14 3.84
C LEU A 8 3.56 -6.45 4.58
N THR A 9 3.17 -7.60 4.02
CA THR A 9 3.51 -8.91 4.58
C THR A 9 5.01 -9.20 4.51
N LYS A 10 5.67 -8.85 3.41
CA LYS A 10 7.12 -9.06 3.21
C LYS A 10 7.97 -8.24 4.19
N LYS A 11 7.56 -7.01 4.51
CA LYS A 11 8.21 -6.16 5.52
C LYS A 11 7.76 -6.44 6.96
N SER A 12 6.97 -7.49 7.22
CA SER A 12 6.45 -7.84 8.55
C SER A 12 5.76 -6.66 9.25
N VAL A 13 5.05 -5.84 8.46
CA VAL A 13 4.44 -4.61 8.96
C VAL A 13 3.21 -4.92 9.79
N ASN A 14 3.15 -4.38 10.99
CA ASN A 14 1.97 -4.50 11.83
C ASN A 14 0.85 -3.55 11.36
N ARG A 15 -0.25 -4.11 10.84
CA ARG A 15 -1.41 -3.34 10.35
C ARG A 15 -2.03 -2.45 11.44
N ALA A 16 -1.95 -2.86 12.70
CA ALA A 16 -2.45 -2.06 13.82
C ALA A 16 -1.60 -0.79 14.05
N MET A 17 -0.28 -0.90 13.88
CA MET A 17 0.64 0.22 13.98
C MET A 17 0.43 1.21 12.84
N VAL A 18 0.33 0.71 11.60
CA VAL A 18 0.04 1.54 10.43
C VAL A 18 -1.29 2.27 10.62
N SER A 19 -2.35 1.55 11.02
CA SER A 19 -3.66 2.14 11.27
C SER A 19 -3.63 3.30 12.27
N ARG A 20 -2.86 3.16 13.36
CA ARG A 20 -2.68 4.23 14.36
C ARG A 20 -1.89 5.42 13.83
N ARG A 21 -0.87 5.19 13.00
CA ARG A 21 0.01 6.25 12.47
C ARG A 21 -0.60 7.00 11.29
N THR A 22 -1.34 6.30 10.43
CA THR A 22 -1.92 6.88 9.20
C THR A 22 -3.35 7.35 9.37
N GLY A 23 -4.02 6.96 10.46
CA GLY A 23 -5.46 7.19 10.64
C GLY A 23 -6.35 6.33 9.75
N ILE A 24 -5.78 5.40 8.98
CA ILE A 24 -6.53 4.49 8.11
C ILE A 24 -7.06 3.32 8.95
N SER A 25 -8.35 3.04 8.91
CA SER A 25 -8.93 1.91 9.64
C SER A 25 -8.33 0.56 9.23
N GLN A 26 -8.16 -0.36 10.18
CA GLN A 26 -7.64 -1.72 9.90
C GLN A 26 -8.46 -2.46 8.83
N ALA A 27 -9.79 -2.28 8.82
CA ALA A 27 -10.66 -2.84 7.79
C ALA A 27 -10.31 -2.31 6.39
N ARG A 28 -10.00 -1.01 6.27
CA ARG A 28 -9.62 -0.36 5.03
C ARG A 28 -8.26 -0.86 4.52
N LEU A 29 -7.27 -0.97 5.40
CA LEU A 29 -5.97 -1.58 5.07
C LEU A 29 -6.12 -3.02 4.59
N SER A 30 -7.02 -3.78 5.21
CA SER A 30 -7.30 -5.16 4.80
C SER A 30 -7.99 -5.22 3.43
N GLN A 31 -8.91 -4.30 3.12
CA GLN A 31 -9.50 -4.17 1.79
C GLN A 31 -8.44 -3.81 0.74
N LEU A 32 -7.58 -2.82 1.02
CA LEU A 32 -6.49 -2.41 0.14
C LEU A 32 -5.47 -3.53 -0.13
N SER A 33 -5.28 -4.43 0.84
CA SER A 33 -4.36 -5.57 0.74
C SER A 33 -4.97 -6.79 0.05
N SER A 34 -6.29 -6.99 0.17
CA SER A 34 -6.98 -8.19 -0.30
C SER A 34 -7.75 -7.99 -1.60
N ASN A 35 -8.18 -6.77 -1.92
CA ASN A 35 -9.06 -6.50 -3.05
C ASN A 35 -8.37 -5.63 -4.10
N GLU A 36 -8.05 -6.24 -5.24
CA GLU A 36 -7.38 -5.64 -6.39
C GLU A 36 -8.21 -4.56 -7.09
N SER A 37 -9.54 -4.56 -6.89
CA SER A 37 -10.44 -3.53 -7.43
C SER A 37 -10.47 -2.26 -6.57
N THR A 38 -9.93 -2.31 -5.35
CA THR A 38 -9.90 -1.13 -4.47
C THR A 38 -8.81 -0.18 -4.93
N LYS A 39 -9.22 1.02 -5.38
CA LYS A 39 -8.27 2.07 -5.74
C LYS A 39 -7.56 2.59 -4.48
N LEU A 40 -6.26 2.34 -4.40
CA LEU A 40 -5.37 2.94 -3.42
C LEU A 40 -5.15 4.41 -3.80
N ARG A 41 -5.47 5.33 -2.89
CA ARG A 41 -5.18 6.75 -3.11
C ARG A 41 -3.70 7.04 -2.85
N VAL A 42 -3.17 8.06 -3.54
CA VAL A 42 -1.78 8.50 -3.36
C VAL A 42 -1.53 8.94 -1.91
N ASP A 43 -2.47 9.65 -1.29
CA ASP A 43 -2.36 10.05 0.12
C ASP A 43 -2.26 8.85 1.07
N GLU A 44 -3.10 7.83 0.84
CA GLU A 44 -3.08 6.59 1.63
C GLU A 44 -1.74 5.87 1.46
N LEU A 45 -1.25 5.75 0.22
CA LEU A 45 0.07 5.16 -0.08
C LEU A 45 1.18 5.92 0.65
N TYR A 46 1.17 7.25 0.56
CA TYR A 46 2.21 8.10 1.13
C TYR A 46 2.25 7.99 2.65
N LEU A 47 1.09 8.06 3.31
CA LEU A 47 0.99 7.89 4.76
C LEU A 47 1.43 6.49 5.20
N ILE A 48 1.05 5.44 4.45
CA ILE A 48 1.48 4.07 4.73
C ILE A 48 2.99 3.98 4.65
N ALA A 49 3.61 4.52 3.59
CA ALA A 49 5.06 4.54 3.41
C ALA A 49 5.78 5.24 4.58
N LEU A 50 5.30 6.42 4.98
CA LEU A 50 5.83 7.12 6.14
C LEU A 50 5.65 6.33 7.45
N ALA A 51 4.52 5.66 7.63
CA ALA A 51 4.25 4.89 8.83
C ALA A 51 5.18 3.68 9.00
N ILE A 52 5.62 3.10 7.88
CA ILE A 52 6.53 1.95 7.82
C ILE A 52 8.01 2.34 7.69
N ASP A 53 8.32 3.64 7.70
CA ASP A 53 9.68 4.18 7.54
C ASP A 53 10.32 3.78 6.19
N VAL A 54 9.56 3.95 5.12
CA VAL A 54 9.97 3.60 3.75
C VAL A 54 9.70 4.77 2.82
N GLU A 55 10.55 4.93 1.82
CA GLU A 55 10.32 5.94 0.82
C GLU A 55 9.02 5.66 0.04
N PRO A 56 8.14 6.67 -0.10
CA PRO A 56 6.88 6.53 -0.84
C PRO A 56 7.13 6.13 -2.30
N SER A 57 8.26 6.54 -2.86
CA SER A 57 8.74 6.17 -4.20
C SER A 57 8.97 4.67 -4.36
N GLU A 58 9.55 4.00 -3.34
CA GLU A 58 9.74 2.54 -3.37
C GLU A 58 8.39 1.81 -3.34
N LEU A 59 7.50 2.25 -2.45
CA LEU A 59 6.17 1.66 -2.33
C LEU A 59 5.36 1.84 -3.62
N LEU A 60 5.44 3.03 -4.22
CA LEU A 60 4.81 3.33 -5.51
C LEU A 60 5.36 2.44 -6.63
N ASN A 61 6.68 2.29 -6.73
CA ASN A 61 7.31 1.46 -7.75
C ASN A 61 6.92 -0.02 -7.62
N GLU A 62 6.81 -0.54 -6.39
CA GLU A 62 6.39 -1.92 -6.17
C GLU A 62 4.89 -2.13 -6.46
N VAL A 63 4.03 -1.16 -6.10
CA VAL A 63 2.58 -1.22 -6.41
C VAL A 63 2.31 -1.06 -7.91
N CYS A 64 3.04 -0.17 -8.58
CA CYS A 64 2.84 0.19 -9.99
C CYS A 64 3.75 -0.59 -10.97
N LYS A 65 4.54 -1.56 -10.49
CA LYS A 65 5.54 -2.30 -11.30
C LYS A 65 4.98 -2.95 -12.56
N GLY A 66 3.70 -3.32 -12.54
CA GLY A 66 2.99 -3.94 -13.66
C GLY A 66 2.31 -2.97 -14.63
N LEU A 67 2.27 -1.67 -14.30
CA LEU A 67 1.64 -0.67 -15.15
C LEU A 67 2.54 -0.40 -16.36
N LYS A 68 2.00 -0.66 -17.54
CA LYS A 68 2.61 -0.29 -18.81
C LYS A 68 1.62 0.57 -19.57
N LEU A 69 2.14 1.57 -20.26
CA LEU A 69 1.33 2.31 -21.23
C LEU A 69 0.89 1.32 -22.32
N PRO A 70 -0.37 1.37 -22.78
CA PRO A 70 -0.76 0.67 -23.98
C PRO A 70 0.14 1.16 -25.13
N LYS A 71 0.67 0.23 -25.92
CA LYS A 71 1.38 0.60 -27.16
C LYS A 71 0.36 1.26 -28.09
N GLU A 72 0.71 2.46 -28.55
CA GLU A 72 0.02 3.19 -29.63
C GLU A 72 0.08 2.41 -30.95
#